data_AF-A0A4U7D5G8-F1
#
_entry.id   AF-A0A4U7D5G8-F1
#
_cell.length_a   1.000
_cell.length_b   1.000
_cell.length_c   1.000
_cell.angle_alpha   90.00
_cell.angle_beta   90.00
_cell.angle_gamma   90.00
#
_symmetry.space_group_name_H-M   'P 1'
#
loop_
_entity.id
_entity.type
_entity.pdbx_description
1 polymer ?
#
loop_
_entity_poly.entity_id
_entity_poly.type
_entity_poly.pdbx_seq_one_letter_code
_entity_poly.pdbx_strand_id
1 'polypeptide(L)' 'DRALKGNGKLLFLVPLVALANQKHEDFEDRYGDVLDVSIRVGSSRVNDDGNRFDPNADVIVGTYEGIDHAL' A
#
# COMPACT_ATOMS: atom_id res chain seq x y z
N ASP A 1 17.45 -5.95 -4.41
CA ASP A 1 18.26 -5.37 -3.34
C ASP A 1 17.94 -3.95 -2.90
N ARG A 2 17.40 -3.03 -3.72
CA ARG A 2 17.17 -1.64 -3.24
C ARG A 2 16.09 -1.54 -2.15
N ALA A 3 14.96 -2.23 -2.32
CA ALA A 3 13.90 -2.28 -1.31
C ALA A 3 14.34 -2.97 -0.02
N LEU A 4 14.99 -4.14 -0.13
CA LEU A 4 15.56 -4.88 1.02
C LEU A 4 16.72 -4.16 1.75
N LYS A 5 17.15 -3.00 1.26
CA LYS A 5 18.19 -2.15 1.87
C LYS A 5 17.62 -0.82 2.40
N GLY A 6 16.29 -0.69 2.51
CA GLY A 6 15.60 0.54 2.93
C GLY A 6 15.76 1.72 1.97
N ASN A 7 16.28 1.50 0.76
CA ASN A 7 16.65 2.54 -0.22
C ASN A 7 15.79 2.49 -1.49
N GLY A 8 14.75 1.66 -1.52
CA GLY A 8 13.84 1.56 -2.66
C GLY A 8 12.42 1.34 -2.18
N LYS A 9 11.49 2.18 -2.64
CA LYS A 9 10.07 2.00 -2.40
C LYS A 9 9.45 1.22 -3.55
N LEU A 10 8.63 0.23 -3.25
CA LEU A 10 7.79 -0.46 -4.22
C LEU A 10 6.38 0.15 -4.19
N LEU A 11 5.95 0.71 -5.31
CA LEU A 11 4.54 1.12 -5.50
C LEU A 11 3.84 0.06 -6.36
N PHE A 12 2.82 -0.59 -5.82
CA PHE A 12 2.02 -1.60 -6.51
C PHE A 12 0.61 -1.05 -6.78
N LEU A 13 0.35 -0.67 -8.03
CA LEU A 13 -0.91 -0.06 -8.45
C LEU A 13 -1.90 -1.09 -8.98
N VAL A 14 -3.16 -0.94 -8.57
CA VAL A 14 -4.27 -1.79 -9.02
C VAL A 14 -5.50 -0.95 -9.40
N PRO A 15 -6.37 -1.45 -10.29
CA PRO A 15 -7.52 -0.68 -10.76
C PRO A 15 -8.68 -0.61 -9.76
N LEU A 16 -8.71 -1.45 -8.71
CA LEU A 16 -9.88 -1.61 -7.85
C LEU A 16 -9.49 -1.70 -6.37
N VAL A 17 -10.32 -1.09 -5.51
CA VAL A 17 -10.13 -1.08 -4.06
C VAL A 17 -10.12 -2.50 -3.47
N ALA A 18 -11.00 -3.38 -3.94
CA ALA A 18 -11.05 -4.77 -3.46
C ALA A 18 -9.73 -5.50 -3.74
N LEU A 19 -9.18 -5.33 -4.95
CA LEU A 19 -7.91 -5.91 -5.32
C LEU A 19 -6.74 -5.29 -4.53
N ALA A 20 -6.82 -4.00 -4.18
CA ALA A 20 -5.82 -3.35 -3.35
C ALA A 20 -5.78 -3.95 -1.94
N ASN A 21 -6.95 -4.19 -1.33
CA ASN A 21 -7.02 -4.83 -0.02
C ASN A 21 -6.52 -6.28 -0.09
N GLN A 22 -6.96 -7.06 -1.09
CA GLN A 22 -6.47 -8.43 -1.28
C GLN A 22 -4.94 -8.47 -1.45
N LYS A 23 -4.39 -7.56 -2.25
CA LYS A 23 -2.94 -7.52 -2.48
C LYS A 23 -2.19 -7.05 -1.25
N HIS A 24 -2.71 -6.07 -0.50
CA HIS A 24 -2.12 -5.68 0.76
C HIS A 24 -2.03 -6.86 1.74
N GLU A 25 -3.11 -7.63 1.90
CA GLU A 25 -3.10 -8.87 2.69
C GLU A 25 -2.06 -9.87 2.14
N ASP A 26 -2.02 -10.11 0.83
CA ASP A 26 -1.02 -11.00 0.21
C ASP A 26 0.44 -10.53 0.47
N PHE A 27 0.69 -9.22 0.53
CA PHE A 27 2.01 -8.63 0.77
C PHE A 27 2.38 -8.69 2.26
N GLU A 28 1.46 -8.35 3.14
CA GLU A 28 1.61 -8.50 4.60
C GLU A 28 1.91 -9.95 4.96
N ASP A 29 1.10 -10.90 4.50
CA ASP A 29 1.27 -12.33 4.80
C ASP A 29 2.61 -12.90 4.34
N ARG A 30 3.19 -12.34 3.26
CA ARG A 30 4.43 -12.83 2.66
C ARG A 30 5.68 -12.10 3.14
N TYR A 31 5.55 -10.83 3.47
CA TYR A 31 6.69 -9.94 3.67
C TYR A 31 6.59 -9.03 4.89
N GLY A 32 5.48 -9.01 5.62
CA GLY A 32 5.26 -8.13 6.78
C GLY A 32 6.26 -8.37 7.92
N ASP A 33 6.90 -9.54 7.97
CA ASP A 33 7.97 -9.84 8.93
C ASP A 33 9.29 -9.09 8.65
N VAL A 34 9.46 -8.57 7.42
CA VAL A 34 10.74 -8.01 6.93
C VAL A 34 10.62 -6.67 6.22
N LEU A 35 9.40 -6.25 5.85
CA LEU A 35 9.11 -5.02 5.12
C LEU A 35 7.86 -4.36 5.70
N ASP A 36 7.87 -3.03 5.79
CA ASP A 36 6.67 -2.28 6.12
C ASP A 36 5.77 -2.18 4.88
N VAL A 37 4.53 -2.67 5.00
CA VAL A 37 3.52 -2.63 3.93
C VAL A 37 2.44 -1.64 4.30
N SER A 38 2.08 -0.78 3.35
CA SER A 38 1.03 0.22 3.54
C SER A 38 0.03 0.18 2.39
N ILE A 39 -1.22 0.56 2.67
CA ILE A 39 -2.28 0.62 1.67
C ILE A 39 -2.88 2.02 1.55
N ARG A 40 -3.05 2.48 0.29
CA ARG A 40 -3.74 3.73 -0.03
C ARG A 40 -4.80 3.53 -1.11
N VAL A 41 -6.06 3.72 -0.74
CA VAL A 41 -7.22 3.64 -1.64
C VAL A 41 -8.08 4.89 -1.56
N GLY A 42 -8.83 5.19 -2.62
CA GLY A 42 -9.72 6.35 -2.69
C GLY A 42 -10.84 6.34 -1.64
N SER A 43 -11.12 7.52 -1.09
CA SER A 43 -11.85 7.77 0.16
C SER A 43 -13.37 7.51 0.13
N SER A 44 -14.00 7.24 -1.02
CA SER A 44 -15.47 7.15 -1.09
C SER A 44 -16.07 5.86 -0.48
N ARG A 45 -15.25 4.91 -0.03
CA ARG A 45 -15.73 3.61 0.50
C ARG A 45 -15.18 3.21 1.87
N VAL A 46 -14.23 3.96 2.44
CA VAL A 46 -13.52 3.59 3.66
C VAL A 46 -13.71 4.69 4.70
N ASN A 47 -14.91 4.72 5.29
CA ASN A 47 -15.20 5.49 6.52
C ASN A 47 -14.93 4.62 7.75
N ASP A 48 -13.83 3.85 7.75
CA ASP A 48 -13.40 3.13 8.95
C ASP A 48 -11.86 3.10 9.00
N ASP A 49 -11.36 3.64 10.10
CA ASP A 49 -9.97 3.67 10.57
C ASP A 49 -8.91 4.37 9.70
N GLY A 50 -8.86 5.69 9.88
CA GLY A 50 -7.89 6.61 9.29
C GLY A 50 -6.45 6.48 9.78
N ASN A 51 -5.83 5.30 9.70
CA ASN A 51 -4.38 5.15 9.97
C ASN A 51 -3.64 4.14 9.05
N ARG A 52 -4.12 3.87 7.83
CA ARG A 52 -3.55 2.82 6.95
C ARG A 52 -2.46 3.25 5.95
N PHE A 53 -2.17 4.56 5.85
CA PHE A 53 -1.19 5.06 4.90
C PHE A 53 0.05 5.63 5.58
N ASP A 54 1.18 4.97 5.40
CA ASP A 54 2.51 5.51 5.69
C ASP A 54 3.28 5.65 4.36
N PRO A 55 3.56 6.88 3.88
CA PRO A 55 4.37 7.08 2.68
C PRO A 55 5.82 6.59 2.86
N ASN A 56 6.27 6.36 4.10
CA ASN A 56 7.59 5.88 4.43
C ASN A 56 7.73 4.36 4.39
N ALA A 57 6.63 3.61 4.24
CA ALA A 57 6.65 2.16 4.05
C ALA A 57 7.54 1.71 2.86
N ASP A 58 8.08 0.50 2.96
CA ASP A 58 8.88 -0.12 1.91
C ASP A 58 8.02 -0.50 0.71
N VAL A 59 6.79 -0.94 0.97
CA VAL A 59 5.79 -1.30 -0.04
C VAL A 59 4.51 -0.49 0.16
N ILE A 60 4.05 0.16 -0.90
CA ILE A 60 2.76 0.84 -0.94
C ILE A 60 1.88 0.14 -1.97
N VAL A 61 0.77 -0.44 -1.52
CA VAL A 61 -0.28 -0.98 -2.39
C VAL A 61 -1.37 0.07 -2.54
N GLY A 62 -1.77 0.41 -3.76
CA GLY A 62 -2.80 1.43 -3.92
C GLY A 62 -3.58 1.38 -5.21
N THR A 63 -4.72 2.06 -5.24
CA THR A 63 -5.41 2.31 -6.50
C THR A 63 -4.81 3.53 -7.21
N TYR A 64 -4.96 3.60 -8.53
CA TYR A 64 -4.50 4.76 -9.31
C TYR A 64 -5.02 6.07 -8.71
N GLU A 65 -6.31 6.13 -8.42
CA GLU A 65 -6.98 7.30 -7.84
C GLU A 65 -6.55 7.54 -6.39
N GLY A 66 -6.32 6.47 -5.61
CA GLY A 66 -5.91 6.56 -4.22
C GLY A 66 -4.53 7.20 -4.06
N ILE A 67 -3.62 6.93 -5.01
CA ILE A 67 -2.26 7.46 -5.03
C ILE A 67 -2.20 8.84 -5.68
N ASP A 68 -2.94 9.08 -6.76
CA ASP A 68 -3.03 10.39 -7.42
C ASP A 68 -3.54 11.49 -6.47
N HIS A 69 -4.48 11.15 -5.58
CA HIS A 69 -4.96 12.06 -4.54
C HIS A 69 -4.03 12.22 -3.32
N ALA A 70 -2.95 11.45 -3.24
CA ALA A 70 -2.03 11.42 -2.09
C ALA A 70 -0.65 12.05 -2.39
N LEU A 71 -0.35 12.36 -3.65
CA LEU A 71 0.91 12.96 -4.11
C LEU A 71 0.80 14.48 -4.30
#